data_AF-A0A1M6S1Y4-F1
#
_entry.id   AF-A0A1M6S1Y4-F1
#
_cell.length_a   1.000
_cell.length_b   1.000
_cell.length_c   1.000
_cell.angle_alpha   90.00
_cell.angle_beta   90.00
_cell.angle_gamma   90.00
#
_symmetry.space_group_name_H-M   'P 1'
#
loop_
_entity.id
_entity.type
_entity.pdbx_description
1 polymer ?
#
loop_
_entity_poly.entity_id
_entity_poly.type
_entity_poly.pdbx_seq_one_letter_code
_entity_poly.pdbx_strand_id
1 'polypeptide(L)' 'MINIIYKVGDKIKVLSGCSVQVKQGNAKRDQKKVKGMNGRIIEDYEHFYLVQHKNFKECYSKASLLCKDTIFKIM' A
#
# COMPACT_ATOMS: atom_id res chain seq x y z
N MET A 1 -10.24 -1.43 19.72
CA MET A 1 -9.73 -1.33 18.34
C MET A 1 -8.22 -1.37 18.41
N ILE A 2 -7.55 -2.26 17.67
CA ILE A 2 -6.08 -2.32 17.67
C ILE A 2 -5.60 -1.25 16.68
N ASN A 3 -5.02 -0.17 17.20
CA ASN A 3 -4.34 0.84 16.40
C ASN A 3 -3.02 0.24 15.91
N ILE A 4 -3.00 -0.31 14.70
CA ILE A 4 -1.76 -0.78 14.08
C ILE A 4 -1.04 0.45 13.53
N ILE A 5 -0.04 0.93 14.25
CA ILE A 5 0.82 2.03 13.83
C ILE A 5 2.02 1.39 13.12
N TYR A 6 2.15 1.64 11.82
CA TYR A 6 3.32 1.22 11.06
C TYR A 6 4.39 2.32 11.09
N LYS A 7 5.66 1.95 11.08
CA LYS A 7 6.79 2.89 11.17
C LYS A 7 7.58 2.94 9.88
N VAL A 8 8.23 4.08 9.65
CA VAL A 8 9.24 4.21 8.59
C VAL A 8 10.33 3.16 8.80
N GLY A 9 10.63 2.42 7.75
CA GLY A 9 11.59 1.33 7.75
C GLY A 9 10.96 -0.05 7.79
N ASP A 10 9.69 -0.19 8.22
CA ASP A 10 9.01 -1.47 8.32
C ASP A 10 8.90 -2.16 6.96
N LYS A 11 9.22 -3.46 6.95
CA LYS A 11 8.96 -4.33 5.81
C LYS A 11 7.55 -4.87 5.95
N ILE A 12 6.74 -4.69 4.92
CA ILE A 12 5.33 -5.08 4.91
C ILE A 12 5.03 -5.98 3.72
N LYS A 13 4.03 -6.84 3.90
CA LYS A 13 3.36 -7.57 2.82
C LYS A 13 1.91 -7.10 2.75
N VAL A 14 1.49 -6.68 1.56
CA VAL A 14 0.11 -6.25 1.30
C VAL A 14 -0.75 -7.52 1.15
N LEU A 15 -1.64 -7.79 2.09
CA LEU A 15 -2.50 -8.99 2.11
C LEU A 15 -3.84 -8.77 1.39
N SER A 16 -4.32 -7.53 1.40
CA SER A 16 -5.47 -7.04 0.65
C SER A 16 -5.24 -5.56 0.36
N GLY A 17 -5.78 -5.08 -0.76
CA GLY A 17 -5.68 -3.68 -1.16
C GLY A 17 -6.56 -3.48 -2.40
N CYS A 18 -7.22 -2.32 -2.45
CA CYS A 18 -8.08 -1.96 -3.57
C CYS A 18 -7.20 -1.62 -4.78
N SER A 19 -7.57 -2.13 -5.96
CA SER A 19 -6.81 -1.99 -7.19
C SER A 19 -6.61 -0.52 -7.57
N VAL A 20 -5.37 -0.04 -7.67
CA VAL A 20 -5.12 1.31 -8.20
C VAL A 20 -5.24 1.29 -9.72
N GLN A 21 -6.12 2.14 -10.24
CA GLN A 21 -6.30 2.32 -11.69
C GLN A 21 -5.14 3.17 -12.21
N VAL A 22 -4.17 2.55 -12.86
CA VAL A 22 -3.11 3.28 -13.57
C VAL A 22 -3.63 3.63 -14.97
N LYS A 23 -3.83 4.92 -15.26
CA LYS A 23 -3.99 5.39 -16.64
C LYS A 23 -2.61 5.33 -17.31
N GLN A 24 -2.29 4.24 -17.99
CA GLN A 24 -1.32 4.28 -19.08
C GLN A 24 -2.06 4.63 -20.37
N GLY A 25 -1.54 5.59 -21.13
CA GLY A 25 -2.16 6.05 -22.38
C GLY A 25 -2.58 4.88 -23.27
N ASN A 26 -3.83 4.89 -23.71
CA ASN A 26 -4.46 3.99 -24.68
C ASN A 26 -4.28 2.46 -24.54
N ALA A 27 -3.78 1.96 -23.41
CA ALA A 27 -3.78 0.53 -23.09
C ALA A 27 -4.90 0.22 -22.09
N LYS A 28 -5.57 -0.92 -22.29
CA LYS A 28 -6.63 -1.44 -21.40
C LYS A 28 -6.20 -1.29 -19.93
N ARG A 29 -7.14 -0.83 -19.10
CA ARG A 29 -6.98 -0.61 -17.65
C ARG A 29 -6.55 -1.90 -16.94
N ASP A 30 -5.26 -2.16 -16.86
CA ASP A 30 -4.75 -3.29 -16.08
C ASP A 30 -4.82 -2.93 -14.60
N GLN A 31 -5.75 -3.57 -13.89
CA GLN A 31 -5.79 -3.56 -12.43
C GLN A 31 -4.54 -4.26 -11.92
N LYS A 32 -3.52 -3.48 -11.52
CA LYS A 32 -2.31 -4.05 -10.93
C LYS A 32 -2.66 -4.58 -9.54
N LYS A 33 -2.81 -5.90 -9.43
CA LYS A 33 -3.09 -6.58 -8.16
C LYS A 33 -1.86 -6.44 -7.26
N VAL A 34 -1.88 -5.48 -6.34
CA VAL A 34 -0.85 -5.28 -5.30
C VAL A 34 -0.95 -6.32 -4.17
N LYS A 35 -2.00 -7.15 -4.18
CA LYS A 35 -2.16 -8.29 -3.26
C LYS A 35 -0.98 -9.25 -3.37
N GLY A 36 -0.35 -9.51 -2.23
CA GLY A 36 0.80 -10.41 -2.09
C GLY A 36 2.15 -9.73 -2.30
N MET A 37 2.17 -8.44 -2.66
CA MET A 37 3.43 -7.71 -2.86
C MET A 37 4.08 -7.33 -1.55
N ASN A 38 5.41 -7.43 -1.55
CA ASN A 38 6.24 -6.90 -0.47
C ASN A 38 6.55 -5.42 -0.73
N GLY A 39 6.67 -4.65 0.34
CA GLY A 39 7.04 -3.25 0.30
C GLY A 39 7.77 -2.83 1.56
N ARG A 40 8.33 -1.63 1.53
CA ARG A 40 8.93 -0.98 2.70
C ARG A 40 8.32 0.38 2.87
N ILE A 41 7.88 0.72 4.08
CA ILE A 41 7.44 2.08 4.38
C ILE A 41 8.68 2.96 4.37
N ILE A 42 8.73 3.92 3.45
CA ILE A 42 9.85 4.84 3.32
C ILE A 42 9.54 6.20 3.92
N GLU A 43 8.27 6.60 3.95
CA GLU A 43 7.83 7.86 4.58
C GLU A 43 6.45 7.70 5.22
N ASP A 44 6.25 8.42 6.32
CA ASP A 44 5.00 8.51 7.07
C ASP A 44 4.51 9.96 7.03
N TYR A 45 3.40 10.18 6.32
CA TYR A 45 2.71 11.46 6.25
C TYR A 45 1.48 11.44 7.13
N GLU A 46 0.92 12.60 7.41
CA GLU A 46 -0.24 12.73 8.29
C GLU A 46 -1.40 11.78 7.93
N HIS A 47 -1.71 11.64 6.63
CA HIS A 47 -2.87 10.86 6.16
C HIS A 47 -2.54 9.60 5.36
N PHE A 48 -1.28 9.38 4.97
CA PHE A 48 -0.89 8.24 4.14
C PHE A 48 0.54 7.78 4.43
N TYR A 49 0.83 6.52 4.13
CA TYR A 49 2.17 5.97 4.10
C TYR A 49 2.67 5.91 2.66
N LEU A 50 3.93 6.25 2.44
CA LEU A 50 4.60 6.01 1.17
C LEU A 50 5.36 4.69 1.26
N VAL A 51 4.98 3.74 0.41
CA VAL A 51 5.55 2.39 0.37
C VAL A 51 6.37 2.22 -0.90
N GLN A 52 7.63 1.83 -0.74
CA GLN A 52 8.50 1.41 -1.84
C GLN A 52 8.29 -0.07 -2.12
N HIS A 53 7.79 -0.39 -3.32
CA HIS A 53 7.81 -1.73 -3.89
C HIS A 53 9.05 -1.91 -4.77
N LYS A 54 9.26 -3.12 -5.33
CA LYS A 54 10.46 -3.43 -6.13
C LYS A 54 10.71 -2.45 -7.29
N ASN A 55 9.67 -2.03 -8.00
CA ASN A 55 9.79 -1.24 -9.23
C ASN A 55 9.03 0.10 -9.21
N PHE A 56 8.30 0.40 -8.13
CA PHE A 56 7.49 1.63 -8.05
C PHE A 56 7.24 2.01 -6.59
N LYS A 57 6.83 3.26 -6.38
CA LYS A 57 6.35 3.78 -5.10
C LYS A 57 4.83 3.90 -5.14
N GLU A 58 4.19 3.68 -4.01
CA GLU A 58 2.74 3.75 -3.89
C GLU A 58 2.32 4.36 -2.55
N CYS A 59 1.26 5.16 -2.57
CA CYS A 59 0.72 5.80 -1.39
C CYS A 59 -0.47 4.98 -0.86
N TYR A 60 -0.48 4.71 0.44
CA TYR A 60 -1.56 3.98 1.10
C TYR A 60 -2.18 4.86 2.19
N SER A 61 -3.48 5.13 2.07
CA SER A 61 -4.20 5.92 3.07
C SER A 61 -4.27 5.21 4.42
N LYS A 62 -4.02 5.95 5.51
CA LYS A 62 -4.20 5.45 6.87
C LYS A 62 -5.65 5.06 7.13
N ALA A 63 -6.61 5.77 6.54
CA ALA A 63 -8.03 5.43 6.65
C ALA A 63 -8.32 4.06 6.03
N SER A 64 -7.75 3.74 4.86
CA SER A 64 -7.93 2.44 4.21
C SER A 64 -7.34 1.28 5.03
N LEU A 65 -6.26 1.53 5.79
CA LEU A 65 -5.69 0.56 6.72
C LEU A 65 -6.57 0.37 7.96
N LEU A 66 -7.15 1.45 8.49
CA LEU A 66 -8.09 1.39 9.63
C LEU A 66 -9.40 0.68 9.26
N CYS A 67 -9.95 0.95 8.06
CA CYS A 67 -11.17 0.32 7.55
C CYS A 67 -10.98 -1.13 7.08
N LYS A 68 -9.75 -1.65 7.11
CA LYS A 68 -9.37 -2.99 6.62
C LYS A 68 -9.59 -3.20 5.11
N ASP A 69 -9.76 -2.13 4.34
CA ASP A 69 -9.77 -2.17 2.86
C ASP A 69 -8.39 -2.56 2.33
N THR A 70 -7.35 -2.12 3.03
CA THR A 70 -5.97 -2.54 2.83
C THR A 70 -5.44 -3.15 4.11
N ILE A 71 -4.74 -4.29 4.02
CA ILE A 71 -4.14 -4.95 5.17
C ILE A 71 -2.64 -5.11 4.92
N PHE A 72 -1.83 -4.53 5.79
CA PHE A 72 -0.39 -4.82 5.84
C PHE A 72 -0.10 -5.85 6.92
N LYS A 73 0.76 -6.81 6.56
CA LYS A 73 1.41 -7.71 7.51
C LYS A 73 2.88 -7.31 7.61
N ILE A 74 3.32 -6.97 8.83
CA ILE A 74 4.74 -6.72 9.11
C ILE A 74 5.51 -8.04 8.92
N MET A 75 6.68 -7.95 8.30
CA MET A 75 7.61 -9.06 8.03
C MET A 75 8.91 -8.94 8.81
#